data_AF-A0A7R9GT99-F1
#
_entry.id   AF-A0A7R9GT99-F1
#
_cell.length_a   1.000
_cell.length_b   1.000
_cell.length_c   1.000
_cell.angle_alpha   90.00
_cell.angle_beta   90.00
_cell.angle_gamma   90.00
#
_symmetry.space_group_name_H-M   'P 1'
#
loop_
_entity.id
_entity.type
_entity.pdbx_description
1 polymer ?
#
loop_
_entity_poly.entity_id
_entity_poly.type
_entity_poly.pdbx_seq_one_letter_code
_entity_poly.pdbx_strand_id
1 'polypeptide(L)'
;MGRPNYQFYGVTTIAKFLTGIGLVIAVSYYLRGVGRAGNPVYTTFFNTFLAAKKNLTRDNKKALMMYDFEYSAWPVEFKCDKKGGSRPWHPPTRRSALAYVMGLPCHVASYIVAHTFGLKLVYPGSISMLQYAMSKFLVEGRMKLVKEHSGERFKLQTLDGNEIDSMFIDKRNRHENGNILVVCAEGNAGFYEIGVMVTPIEANYSVLGYNHPGFGGSTGTPYPDQEQNAIDAVMQFAIQRLNFLPENIILFGWSIGGYSTSWAAAQYPKIRGLEFTLNSLLSRESNLSTNRGNNLLVKLLRYRFPEIVENEQFTLLHEYLSLDTQKQGQAFTFTVTDSFIRSGE
;
A
#
# COMPACT_ATOMS: atom_id res chain seq x y z
N MET A 1 -28.69 -38.54 52.98
CA MET A 1 -27.87 -37.30 53.06
C MET A 1 -27.02 -37.21 51.82
N GLY A 2 -26.99 -36.07 51.10
CA GLY A 2 -25.95 -35.86 50.07
C GLY A 2 -26.26 -34.89 48.91
N ARG A 3 -26.32 -33.58 49.20
CA ARG A 3 -25.92 -32.43 48.34
C ARG A 3 -26.62 -32.18 46.97
N PRO A 4 -27.83 -31.58 46.93
CA PRO A 4 -28.34 -30.84 45.77
C PRO A 4 -27.94 -29.35 45.77
N ASN A 5 -27.50 -28.79 46.91
CA ASN A 5 -27.46 -27.34 47.09
C ASN A 5 -26.19 -26.64 46.55
N TYR A 6 -25.05 -27.33 46.42
CA TYR A 6 -23.78 -26.70 46.04
C TYR A 6 -23.78 -26.11 44.62
N GLN A 7 -24.42 -26.78 43.66
CA GLN A 7 -24.50 -26.27 42.29
C GLN A 7 -25.38 -25.01 42.19
N PHE A 8 -26.49 -24.95 42.93
CA PHE A 8 -27.39 -23.81 42.91
C PHE A 8 -26.73 -22.55 43.49
N TYR A 9 -26.02 -22.67 44.62
CA TYR A 9 -25.23 -21.56 45.19
C TYR A 9 -24.12 -21.07 44.26
N GLY A 10 -23.45 -22.00 43.54
CA GLY A 10 -22.43 -21.65 42.54
C GLY A 10 -23.01 -20.84 41.38
N VAL A 11 -24.13 -21.30 40.81
CA VAL A 11 -24.85 -20.58 39.73
C VAL A 11 -25.33 -19.21 40.20
N THR A 12 -25.88 -19.10 41.42
CA THR A 12 -26.36 -17.81 41.94
C THR A 12 -25.21 -16.83 42.17
N THR A 13 -24.06 -17.32 42.62
CA THR A 13 -22.85 -16.49 42.83
C THR A 13 -22.28 -16.01 41.50
N ILE A 14 -22.20 -16.88 40.49
CA ILE A 14 -21.78 -16.51 39.13
C ILE A 14 -22.75 -15.47 38.55
N ALA A 15 -24.07 -15.66 38.68
CA ALA A 15 -25.06 -14.71 38.18
C ALA A 15 -24.94 -13.32 38.84
N LYS A 16 -24.74 -13.27 40.17
CA LYS A 16 -24.48 -12.01 40.89
C LYS A 16 -23.19 -11.35 40.42
N PHE A 17 -22.12 -12.12 40.21
CA PHE A 17 -20.84 -11.61 39.73
C PHE A 17 -20.93 -11.04 38.31
N LEU A 18 -21.54 -11.77 37.38
CA LEU A 18 -21.77 -11.31 36.00
C LEU A 18 -22.68 -10.08 35.96
N THR A 19 -23.72 -10.04 36.80
CA THR A 19 -24.60 -8.87 36.92
C THR A 19 -23.84 -7.66 37.45
N GLY A 20 -22.99 -7.86 38.45
CA GLY A 20 -22.11 -6.81 39.00
C GLY A 20 -21.16 -6.25 37.94
N ILE A 21 -20.49 -7.12 37.18
CA ILE A 21 -19.63 -6.71 36.05
C ILE A 21 -20.45 -5.95 35.00
N GLY A 22 -21.61 -6.48 34.62
CA GLY A 22 -22.50 -5.84 33.63
C GLY A 22 -22.92 -4.45 34.07
N LEU A 23 -23.24 -4.26 35.35
CA LEU A 23 -23.63 -2.97 35.91
C LEU A 23 -22.47 -1.97 35.91
N VAL A 24 -21.26 -2.42 36.29
CA VAL A 24 -20.05 -1.58 36.21
C VAL A 24 -19.78 -1.14 34.77
N ILE A 25 -19.89 -2.04 33.80
CA ILE A 25 -19.72 -1.73 32.38
C ILE A 25 -20.78 -0.72 31.92
N ALA A 26 -22.05 -0.95 32.25
CA ALA A 26 -23.16 -0.07 31.86
C ALA A 26 -23.00 1.34 32.44
N VAL A 27 -22.68 1.45 33.73
CA VAL A 27 -22.41 2.74 34.39
C VAL A 27 -21.19 3.41 33.76
N SER A 28 -20.13 2.67 33.46
CA SER A 28 -18.94 3.22 32.81
C SER A 28 -19.24 3.80 31.43
N TYR A 29 -20.03 3.11 30.60
CA TYR A 29 -20.47 3.62 29.30
C TYR A 29 -21.40 4.83 29.44
N TYR A 30 -22.31 4.83 30.42
CA TYR A 30 -23.18 5.96 30.71
C TYR A 30 -22.37 7.20 31.09
N LEU A 31 -21.46 7.09 32.06
CA LEU A 31 -20.59 8.19 32.48
C LEU A 31 -19.71 8.70 31.33
N ARG A 32 -19.16 7.79 30.51
CA ARG A 32 -18.41 8.15 29.30
C ARG A 32 -19.29 8.90 28.29
N GLY A 33 -20.55 8.50 28.14
CA GLY A 33 -21.54 9.18 27.28
C GLY A 33 -21.84 10.60 27.77
N VAL A 34 -22.13 10.76 29.06
CA VAL A 34 -22.36 12.08 29.68
C VAL A 34 -21.13 12.98 29.54
N GLY A 35 -19.92 12.46 29.82
CA GLY A 35 -18.68 13.22 29.67
C GLY A 35 -18.41 13.66 28.23
N ARG A 36 -18.76 12.83 27.24
CA ARG A 36 -18.70 13.19 25.81
C ARG A 36 -19.73 14.25 25.44
N ALA A 37 -20.98 14.12 25.91
CA ALA A 37 -22.05 15.08 25.65
C ALA A 37 -21.76 16.46 26.25
N GLY A 38 -21.09 16.52 27.41
CA GLY A 38 -20.67 17.77 28.04
C GLY A 38 -19.39 18.40 27.46
N ASN A 39 -18.67 17.72 26.55
CA ASN A 39 -17.41 18.22 26.00
C ASN A 39 -17.66 19.00 24.69
N PRO A 40 -17.37 20.31 24.63
CA PRO A 40 -17.63 21.14 23.44
C PRO A 40 -16.80 20.73 22.22
N VAL A 41 -15.57 20.22 22.43
CA VAL A 41 -14.70 19.74 21.35
C VAL A 41 -15.28 18.46 20.75
N TYR A 42 -15.71 17.52 21.61
CA TYR A 42 -16.30 16.26 21.15
C TYR A 42 -17.63 16.47 20.41
N THR A 43 -18.50 17.34 20.91
CA THR A 43 -19.79 17.64 20.27
C THR A 43 -19.58 18.31 18.91
N THR A 44 -18.63 19.24 18.79
CA THR A 44 -18.24 19.85 17.51
C THR A 44 -17.71 18.81 16.53
N PHE A 45 -16.83 17.92 16.98
CA PHE A 45 -16.35 16.78 16.20
C PHE A 45 -17.51 15.89 15.75
N PHE A 46 -18.39 15.49 16.66
CA PHE A 46 -19.48 14.55 16.38
C PHE A 46 -20.48 15.13 15.38
N ASN A 47 -20.80 16.42 15.50
CA ASN A 47 -21.65 17.12 14.53
C ASN A 47 -20.99 17.20 13.15
N THR A 48 -19.69 17.51 13.11
CA THR A 48 -18.90 17.53 11.86
C THR A 48 -18.85 16.14 11.22
N PHE A 49 -18.64 15.11 12.03
CA PHE A 49 -18.62 13.71 11.61
C PHE A 49 -19.97 13.26 11.05
N LEU A 50 -21.07 13.55 11.73
CA LEU A 50 -22.42 13.23 11.23
C LEU A 50 -22.73 13.96 9.92
N ALA A 51 -22.34 15.23 9.81
CA ALA A 51 -22.49 16.01 8.58
C ALA A 51 -21.69 15.39 7.42
N ALA A 52 -20.43 15.06 7.65
CA ALA A 52 -19.55 14.40 6.67
C ALA A 52 -20.07 13.01 6.26
N LYS A 53 -20.61 12.23 7.20
CA LYS A 53 -21.20 10.92 6.92
C LYS A 53 -22.47 11.01 6.07
N LYS A 54 -23.26 12.08 6.25
CA LYS A 54 -24.45 12.34 5.44
C LYS A 54 -24.10 12.84 4.04
N ASN A 55 -23.16 13.79 3.95
CA ASN A 55 -22.67 14.35 2.70
C ASN A 55 -21.26 14.93 2.89
N LEU A 56 -20.25 14.33 2.26
CA LEU A 56 -18.87 14.76 2.39
C LEU A 56 -18.60 15.96 1.48
N THR A 57 -18.40 17.14 2.08
CA THR A 57 -18.03 18.37 1.40
C THR A 57 -16.56 18.70 1.67
N ARG A 58 -15.97 19.61 0.88
CA ARG A 58 -14.57 20.02 1.10
C ARG A 58 -14.36 20.65 2.49
N ASP A 59 -15.32 21.46 2.95
CA ASP A 59 -15.20 22.17 4.22
C ASP A 59 -15.36 21.24 5.42
N ASN A 60 -16.36 20.35 5.40
CA ASN A 60 -16.54 19.41 6.51
C ASN A 60 -15.44 18.35 6.52
N LYS A 61 -14.89 17.95 5.36
CA LYS A 61 -13.69 17.12 5.28
C LYS A 61 -12.50 17.81 5.94
N LYS A 62 -12.25 19.09 5.60
CA LYS A 62 -11.16 19.87 6.19
C LYS A 62 -11.28 19.98 7.70
N ALA A 63 -12.49 20.19 8.21
CA ALA A 63 -12.75 20.18 9.65
C ALA A 63 -12.54 18.78 10.26
N LEU A 64 -13.00 17.72 9.60
CA LEU A 64 -12.88 16.34 10.07
C LEU A 64 -11.42 15.88 10.16
N MET A 65 -10.55 16.32 9.24
CA MET A 65 -9.11 16.03 9.23
C MET A 65 -8.36 16.60 10.45
N MET A 66 -8.96 17.55 11.19
CA MET A 66 -8.36 18.10 12.41
C MET A 66 -8.52 17.17 13.62
N TYR A 67 -9.27 16.09 13.50
CA TYR A 67 -9.55 15.14 14.58
C TYR A 67 -8.97 13.77 14.25
N ASP A 68 -8.40 13.11 15.26
CA ASP A 68 -8.04 11.70 15.19
C ASP A 68 -9.20 10.85 15.74
N PHE A 69 -9.61 9.85 14.97
CA PHE A 69 -10.69 8.94 15.31
C PHE A 69 -10.56 7.63 14.52
N GLU A 70 -11.39 6.65 14.90
CA GLU A 70 -11.36 5.32 14.32
C GLU A 70 -11.50 5.37 12.80
N TYR A 71 -10.52 4.84 12.09
CA TYR A 71 -10.46 4.94 10.63
C TYR A 71 -11.63 4.21 9.95
N SER A 72 -12.16 3.14 10.54
CA SER A 72 -13.35 2.45 10.04
C SER A 72 -14.56 3.38 9.91
N ALA A 73 -14.65 4.45 10.71
CA ALA A 73 -15.71 5.43 10.64
C ALA A 73 -15.49 6.49 9.54
N TRP A 74 -14.27 6.64 9.01
CA TRP A 74 -13.97 7.58 7.94
C TRP A 74 -14.74 7.21 6.66
N PRO A 75 -15.37 8.17 5.96
CA PRO A 75 -16.16 7.87 4.77
C PRO A 75 -15.27 7.43 3.59
N VAL A 76 -15.73 6.47 2.79
CA VAL A 76 -15.06 6.10 1.53
C VAL A 76 -15.20 7.25 0.54
N GLU A 77 -14.07 7.75 0.01
CA GLU A 77 -14.04 8.92 -0.86
C GLU A 77 -13.83 8.57 -2.34
N PHE A 78 -13.30 7.37 -2.59
CA PHE A 78 -13.09 6.84 -3.93
C PHE A 78 -13.32 5.33 -3.90
N LYS A 79 -14.01 4.81 -4.91
CA LYS A 79 -14.32 3.39 -5.04
C LYS A 79 -13.92 2.91 -6.42
N CYS A 80 -13.25 1.77 -6.45
CA CYS A 80 -12.92 1.09 -7.70
C CYS A 80 -14.07 0.19 -8.13
N ASP A 81 -14.71 0.55 -9.24
CA ASP A 81 -15.81 -0.25 -9.80
C ASP A 81 -15.32 -1.33 -10.77
N LYS A 82 -14.12 -1.16 -11.34
CA LYS A 82 -13.51 -2.08 -12.30
C LYS A 82 -12.00 -2.12 -12.13
N LYS A 83 -11.40 -3.17 -12.67
CA LYS A 83 -9.93 -3.28 -12.77
C LYS A 83 -9.42 -2.22 -13.76
N GLY A 84 -8.54 -1.34 -13.30
CA GLY A 84 -8.03 -0.23 -14.13
C GLY A 84 -7.03 -0.68 -15.19
N GLY A 85 -6.47 -1.87 -14.99
CA GLY A 85 -5.41 -2.42 -15.79
C GLY A 85 -5.75 -2.91 -17.20
N SER A 86 -4.90 -2.52 -18.16
CA SER A 86 -4.98 -2.85 -19.58
C SER A 86 -4.54 -4.27 -20.02
N ARG A 87 -3.93 -5.08 -19.15
CA ARG A 87 -3.30 -6.37 -19.52
C ARG A 87 -3.65 -7.52 -18.57
N PRO A 88 -4.17 -8.65 -19.07
CA PRO A 88 -4.39 -9.84 -18.24
C PRO A 88 -3.04 -10.45 -17.81
N TRP A 89 -2.81 -10.50 -16.51
CA TRP A 89 -1.67 -11.23 -15.95
C TRP A 89 -1.89 -12.73 -16.15
N HIS A 90 -0.92 -13.40 -16.77
CA HIS A 90 -0.93 -14.85 -16.93
C HIS A 90 0.18 -15.45 -16.07
N PRO A 91 -0.14 -16.36 -15.13
CA PRO A 91 0.90 -17.11 -14.43
C PRO A 91 1.70 -17.89 -15.46
N PRO A 92 3.03 -18.04 -15.30
CA PRO A 92 3.77 -18.99 -16.10
C PRO A 92 3.22 -20.41 -15.84
N THR A 93 2.38 -20.89 -16.75
CA THR A 93 1.81 -22.24 -16.74
C THR A 93 2.79 -23.21 -17.39
N ARG A 94 3.77 -23.67 -16.59
CA ARG A 94 4.60 -24.83 -16.97
C ARG A 94 4.89 -25.72 -15.78
N ARG A 95 3.93 -26.55 -15.40
CA ARG A 95 4.22 -27.80 -14.66
C ARG A 95 3.46 -28.94 -15.33
N SER A 96 4.19 -30.02 -15.65
CA SER A 96 3.59 -31.31 -16.02
C SER A 96 2.65 -31.77 -14.90
N ALA A 97 1.52 -32.42 -15.25
CA ALA A 97 0.56 -32.93 -14.27
C ALA A 97 1.22 -33.85 -13.22
N LEU A 98 2.23 -34.63 -13.63
CA LEU A 98 3.01 -35.48 -12.73
C LEU A 98 3.84 -34.66 -11.73
N ALA A 99 4.48 -33.58 -12.20
CA ALA A 99 5.24 -32.66 -11.36
C ALA A 99 4.34 -31.86 -10.40
N TYR A 100 3.08 -31.64 -10.77
CA TYR A 100 2.08 -31.04 -9.88
C TYR A 100 1.71 -32.02 -8.74
N VAL A 101 1.37 -33.27 -9.08
CA VAL A 101 1.00 -34.31 -8.09
C VAL A 101 2.15 -34.61 -7.14
N MET A 102 3.37 -34.80 -7.65
CA MET A 102 4.55 -35.01 -6.81
C MET A 102 4.90 -33.81 -5.92
N GLY A 103 4.47 -32.60 -6.32
CA GLY A 103 4.66 -31.37 -5.54
C GLY A 103 3.57 -31.09 -4.49
N LEU A 104 2.49 -31.87 -4.45
CA LEU A 104 1.33 -31.61 -3.57
C LEU A 104 1.70 -31.50 -2.08
N PRO A 105 2.55 -32.38 -1.49
CA PRO A 105 2.92 -32.23 -0.09
C PRO A 105 3.63 -30.89 0.20
N CYS A 106 4.54 -30.48 -0.70
CA CYS A 106 5.22 -29.19 -0.59
C CYS A 106 4.26 -28.01 -0.80
N HIS A 107 3.27 -28.13 -1.69
CA HIS A 107 2.25 -27.10 -1.88
C HIS A 107 1.36 -26.94 -0.64
N VAL A 108 0.91 -28.04 -0.04
CA VAL A 108 0.13 -28.02 1.21
C VAL A 108 0.96 -27.41 2.34
N ALA A 109 2.21 -27.83 2.50
CA ALA A 109 3.11 -27.26 3.51
C ALA A 109 3.36 -25.76 3.27
N SER A 110 3.61 -25.35 2.02
CA SER A 110 3.80 -23.95 1.65
C SER A 110 2.53 -23.12 1.90
N TYR A 111 1.36 -23.69 1.61
CA TYR A 111 0.06 -23.07 1.87
C TYR A 111 -0.13 -22.86 3.38
N ILE A 112 0.11 -23.89 4.19
CA ILE A 112 0.00 -23.80 5.65
C ILE A 112 0.97 -22.72 6.18
N VAL A 113 2.24 -22.74 5.76
CA VAL A 113 3.23 -21.74 6.19
C VAL A 113 2.79 -20.34 5.80
N ALA A 114 2.38 -20.12 4.55
CA ALA A 114 1.94 -18.82 4.06
C ALA A 114 0.73 -18.28 4.86
N HIS A 115 -0.26 -19.12 5.15
CA HIS A 115 -1.53 -18.71 5.77
C HIS A 115 -1.53 -18.73 7.31
N THR A 116 -0.46 -19.19 7.95
CA THR A 116 -0.36 -19.22 9.44
C THR A 116 0.53 -18.11 9.97
N PHE A 117 1.81 -18.12 9.63
CA PHE A 117 2.80 -17.17 10.14
C PHE A 117 3.69 -16.57 9.05
N GLY A 118 3.87 -17.24 7.91
CA GLY A 118 4.78 -16.82 6.85
C GLY A 118 4.46 -15.43 6.33
N LEU A 119 3.19 -15.14 6.03
CA LEU A 119 2.79 -13.81 5.57
C LEU A 119 3.04 -12.72 6.62
N LYS A 120 2.81 -13.02 7.90
CA LYS A 120 3.08 -12.09 9.01
C LYS A 120 4.57 -11.82 9.20
N LEU A 121 5.44 -12.79 8.90
CA LEU A 121 6.90 -12.58 8.91
C LEU A 121 7.37 -11.77 7.71
N VAL A 122 6.73 -11.93 6.55
CA VAL A 122 7.04 -11.16 5.34
C VAL A 122 6.52 -9.74 5.44
N TYR A 123 5.37 -9.52 6.09
CA TYR A 123 4.74 -8.22 6.33
C TYR A 123 4.43 -8.00 7.83
N PRO A 124 5.46 -7.82 8.67
CA PRO A 124 5.27 -7.62 10.11
C PRO A 124 4.45 -6.37 10.45
N GLY A 125 4.39 -5.36 9.57
CA GLY A 125 3.52 -4.19 9.73
C GLY A 125 2.02 -4.53 9.78
N SER A 126 1.61 -5.69 9.31
CA SER A 126 0.22 -6.19 9.44
C SER A 126 -0.09 -6.79 10.82
N ILE A 127 0.91 -6.99 11.69
CA ILE A 127 0.72 -7.61 13.00
C ILE A 127 0.15 -6.57 13.99
N SER A 128 -1.03 -6.84 14.55
CA SER A 128 -1.72 -5.90 15.45
C SER A 128 -0.87 -5.42 16.63
N MET A 129 0.00 -6.28 17.19
CA MET A 129 0.90 -5.90 18.28
C MET A 129 1.94 -4.86 17.84
N LEU A 130 2.54 -5.02 16.65
CA LEU A 130 3.48 -4.04 16.11
C LEU A 130 2.75 -2.73 15.79
N GLN A 131 1.57 -2.81 15.18
CA GLN A 131 0.74 -1.65 14.89
C GLN A 131 0.36 -0.88 16.16
N TYR A 132 0.01 -1.59 17.22
CA TYR A 132 -0.25 -0.97 18.53
C TYR A 132 0.99 -0.26 19.08
N ALA A 133 2.16 -0.91 19.02
CA ALA A 133 3.43 -0.30 19.44
C ALA A 133 3.79 0.94 18.61
N MET A 134 3.44 0.96 17.32
CA MET A 134 3.71 2.07 16.40
C MET A 134 2.64 3.16 16.39
N SER A 135 1.46 2.90 16.95
CA SER A 135 0.28 3.79 16.86
C SER A 135 0.57 5.26 17.15
N LYS A 136 1.33 5.56 18.21
CA LYS A 136 1.71 6.93 18.56
C LYS A 136 2.54 7.60 17.46
N PHE A 137 3.54 6.91 16.92
CA PHE A 137 4.37 7.42 15.84
C PHE A 137 3.59 7.61 14.54
N LEU A 138 2.63 6.72 14.24
CA LEU A 138 1.77 6.88 13.07
C LEU A 138 0.86 8.11 13.20
N VAL A 139 0.25 8.32 14.36
CA VAL A 139 -0.56 9.53 14.61
C VAL A 139 0.30 10.79 14.51
N GLU A 140 1.50 10.79 15.08
CA GLU A 140 2.43 11.91 15.01
C GLU A 140 2.92 12.20 13.57
N GLY A 141 3.33 11.16 12.83
CA GLY A 141 3.73 11.27 11.44
C GLY A 141 2.60 11.80 10.56
N ARG A 142 1.38 11.30 10.73
CA ARG A 142 0.20 11.83 10.01
C ARG A 142 -0.06 13.29 10.33
N MET A 143 0.00 13.67 11.62
CA MET A 143 -0.16 15.08 12.03
C MET A 143 0.89 15.98 11.37
N LYS A 144 2.14 15.51 11.27
CA LYS A 144 3.23 16.22 10.58
C LYS A 144 2.90 16.44 9.10
N LEU A 145 2.49 15.40 8.38
CA LEU A 145 2.10 15.49 6.97
C LEU A 145 0.96 16.49 6.74
N VAL A 146 -0.06 16.48 7.61
CA VAL A 146 -1.19 17.41 7.52
C VAL A 146 -0.76 18.85 7.82
N LYS A 147 -0.03 19.09 8.91
CA LYS A 147 0.32 20.44 9.37
C LYS A 147 1.42 21.10 8.54
N GLU A 148 2.49 20.37 8.23
CA GLU A 148 3.69 20.93 7.59
C GLU A 148 3.61 20.86 6.06
N HIS A 149 2.87 19.90 5.50
CA HIS A 149 2.82 19.68 4.06
C HIS A 149 1.42 19.86 3.45
N SER A 150 0.44 20.31 4.24
CA SER A 150 -0.97 20.40 3.79
C SER A 150 -1.51 19.07 3.26
N GLY A 151 -1.08 17.95 3.85
CA GLY A 151 -1.50 16.62 3.45
C GLY A 151 -3.00 16.41 3.61
N GLU A 152 -3.62 15.78 2.62
CA GLU A 152 -5.02 15.38 2.62
C GLU A 152 -5.13 13.86 2.69
N ARG A 153 -5.78 13.36 3.75
CA ARG A 153 -6.04 11.92 3.93
C ARG A 153 -7.24 11.49 3.08
N PHE A 154 -7.19 10.27 2.55
CA PHE A 154 -8.29 9.66 1.78
C PHE A 154 -8.46 8.19 2.14
N LYS A 155 -9.72 7.74 2.14
CA LYS A 155 -10.08 6.33 2.16
C LYS A 155 -10.48 5.87 0.76
N LEU A 156 -9.73 4.90 0.24
CA LEU A 156 -9.96 4.31 -1.07
C LEU A 156 -10.53 2.90 -0.89
N GLN A 157 -11.63 2.58 -1.56
CA GLN A 157 -12.17 1.21 -1.59
C GLN A 157 -11.68 0.49 -2.84
N THR A 158 -11.02 -0.64 -2.65
CA THR A 158 -10.52 -1.51 -3.71
C THR A 158 -11.62 -2.35 -4.34
N LEU A 159 -11.31 -3.03 -5.44
CA LEU A 159 -12.24 -3.88 -6.17
C LEU A 159 -12.77 -5.06 -5.32
N ASP A 160 -11.94 -5.60 -4.43
CA ASP A 160 -12.27 -6.68 -3.49
C ASP A 160 -12.88 -6.17 -2.17
N GLY A 161 -13.18 -4.88 -2.07
CA GLY A 161 -13.88 -4.28 -0.94
C GLY A 161 -13.00 -3.89 0.25
N ASN A 162 -11.68 -4.04 0.16
CA ASN A 162 -10.76 -3.52 1.16
C ASN A 162 -10.74 -1.98 1.15
N GLU A 163 -10.55 -1.40 2.33
CA GLU A 163 -10.40 0.04 2.53
C GLU A 163 -8.91 0.33 2.74
N ILE A 164 -8.35 1.21 1.90
CA ILE A 164 -6.93 1.58 1.89
C ILE A 164 -6.78 3.01 2.40
N ASP A 165 -5.97 3.16 3.44
CA ASP A 165 -5.60 4.45 4.03
C ASP A 165 -4.48 5.09 3.21
N SER A 166 -4.72 6.31 2.75
CA SER A 166 -3.83 7.03 1.87
C SER A 166 -3.71 8.51 2.23
N MET A 167 -2.60 9.11 1.82
CA MET A 167 -2.27 10.51 2.07
C MET A 167 -1.73 11.14 0.80
N PHE A 168 -2.33 12.25 0.40
CA PHE A 168 -1.94 13.02 -0.76
C PHE A 168 -1.39 14.39 -0.37
N ILE A 169 -0.27 14.78 -0.96
CA ILE A 169 0.33 16.10 -0.82
C ILE A 169 0.42 16.73 -2.21
N ASP A 170 -0.35 17.81 -2.39
CA ASP A 170 -0.40 18.55 -3.65
C ASP A 170 0.64 19.68 -3.66
N LYS A 171 1.62 19.56 -4.57
CA LYS A 171 2.63 20.59 -4.81
C LYS A 171 2.44 21.32 -6.14
N ARG A 172 1.37 21.03 -6.89
CA ARG A 172 1.04 21.75 -8.13
C ARG A 172 0.91 23.25 -7.85
N ASN A 173 1.35 24.06 -8.79
CA ASN A 173 1.36 25.53 -8.70
C ASN A 173 2.22 26.11 -7.55
N ARG A 174 2.99 25.29 -6.82
CA ARG A 174 3.92 25.73 -5.77
C ARG A 174 5.38 25.49 -6.15
N HIS A 175 5.63 24.39 -6.85
CA HIS A 175 6.96 23.98 -7.28
C HIS A 175 6.93 23.46 -8.72
N GLU A 176 8.05 23.56 -9.41
CA GLU A 176 8.23 23.07 -10.79
C GLU A 176 7.93 21.57 -10.92
N ASN A 177 8.46 20.77 -9.98
CA ASN A 177 8.23 19.33 -9.91
C ASN A 177 6.82 18.96 -9.43
N GLY A 178 6.00 19.92 -8.99
CA GLY A 178 4.69 19.65 -8.41
C GLY A 178 3.68 19.02 -9.37
N ASN A 179 3.87 19.17 -10.69
CA ASN A 179 3.04 18.53 -11.70
C ASN A 179 3.30 17.03 -11.86
N ILE A 180 4.37 16.52 -11.25
CA ILE A 180 4.73 15.10 -11.24
C ILE A 180 4.28 14.51 -9.91
N LEU A 181 3.54 13.41 -9.99
CA LEU A 181 3.09 12.64 -8.83
C LEU A 181 4.04 11.47 -8.59
N VAL A 182 4.55 11.35 -7.37
CA VAL A 182 5.24 10.15 -6.90
C VAL A 182 4.29 9.32 -6.06
N VAL A 183 3.97 8.11 -6.51
CA VAL A 183 3.16 7.13 -5.76
C VAL A 183 4.10 6.24 -4.96
N CYS A 184 3.99 6.30 -3.64
CA CYS A 184 4.88 5.64 -2.70
C CYS A 184 4.27 4.32 -2.19
N ALA A 185 4.97 3.21 -2.40
CA ALA A 185 4.67 1.91 -1.79
C ALA A 185 5.75 1.55 -0.78
N GLU A 186 5.33 1.29 0.45
CA GLU A 186 6.21 1.06 1.59
C GLU A 186 6.83 -0.35 1.62
N GLY A 187 7.69 -0.55 2.61
CA GLY A 187 8.32 -1.82 2.91
C GLY A 187 7.49 -2.68 3.87
N ASN A 188 8.07 -3.82 4.27
CA ASN A 188 7.44 -4.84 5.09
C ASN A 188 6.96 -4.39 6.49
N ALA A 189 7.58 -3.35 7.04
CA ALA A 189 7.18 -2.66 8.28
C ALA A 189 7.08 -1.14 8.05
N GLY A 190 6.95 -0.70 6.79
CA GLY A 190 6.82 0.70 6.44
C GLY A 190 5.36 1.14 6.49
N PHE A 191 5.15 2.39 6.90
CA PHE A 191 3.85 3.05 6.92
C PHE A 191 4.03 4.41 6.27
N TYR A 192 3.06 4.84 5.45
CA TYR A 192 3.21 6.11 4.72
C TYR A 192 3.43 7.28 5.67
N GLU A 193 2.89 7.20 6.90
CA GLU A 193 2.97 8.25 7.91
C GLU A 193 4.41 8.61 8.31
N ILE A 194 5.34 7.66 8.23
CA ILE A 194 6.71 7.79 8.77
C ILE A 194 7.78 7.24 7.83
N GLY A 195 7.42 6.94 6.57
CA GLY A 195 8.27 6.21 5.66
C GLY A 195 8.72 7.00 4.43
N VAL A 196 8.68 6.34 3.30
CA VAL A 196 9.30 6.71 2.03
C VAL A 196 8.72 7.97 1.40
N MET A 197 7.57 8.47 1.87
CA MET A 197 6.98 9.73 1.38
C MET A 197 7.89 10.95 1.58
N VAL A 198 8.74 10.98 2.60
CA VAL A 198 9.55 12.16 2.95
C VAL A 198 10.49 12.56 1.81
N THR A 199 11.17 11.59 1.19
CA THR A 199 12.15 11.85 0.12
C THR A 199 11.55 12.58 -1.10
N PRO A 200 10.46 12.12 -1.73
CA PRO A 200 9.84 12.87 -2.84
C PRO A 200 9.18 14.18 -2.40
N ILE A 201 8.71 14.28 -1.15
CA ILE A 201 8.23 15.57 -0.60
C ILE A 201 9.39 16.57 -0.59
N GLU A 202 10.56 16.21 -0.05
CA GLU A 202 11.73 17.10 0.00
C GLU A 202 12.25 17.45 -1.40
N ALA A 203 12.12 16.54 -2.36
CA ALA A 203 12.42 16.79 -3.78
C ALA A 203 11.34 17.60 -4.54
N ASN A 204 10.35 18.14 -3.81
CA ASN A 204 9.30 19.03 -4.32
C ASN A 204 8.30 18.43 -5.31
N TYR A 205 8.14 17.11 -5.30
CA TYR A 205 7.09 16.42 -6.05
C TYR A 205 5.74 16.49 -5.34
N SER A 206 4.64 16.34 -6.09
CA SER A 206 3.38 15.90 -5.49
C SER A 206 3.53 14.43 -5.08
N VAL A 207 2.96 14.03 -3.94
CA VAL A 207 3.19 12.69 -3.39
C VAL A 207 1.88 12.04 -2.96
N LEU A 208 1.71 10.76 -3.30
CA LEU A 208 0.60 9.93 -2.83
C LEU A 208 1.16 8.68 -2.17
N GLY A 209 1.05 8.60 -0.85
CA GLY A 209 1.39 7.40 -0.08
C GLY A 209 0.15 6.64 0.33
N TYR A 210 0.30 5.34 0.56
CA TYR A 210 -0.77 4.48 1.06
C TYR A 210 -0.21 3.37 1.96
N ASN A 211 -1.05 2.87 2.86
CA ASN A 211 -0.72 1.72 3.68
C ASN A 211 -1.19 0.43 2.98
N HIS A 212 -0.31 -0.57 2.94
CA HIS A 212 -0.62 -1.92 2.45
C HIS A 212 -1.90 -2.49 3.10
N PRO A 213 -2.65 -3.39 2.43
CA PRO A 213 -3.69 -4.18 3.07
C PRO A 213 -3.27 -4.75 4.44
N GLY A 214 -4.06 -4.45 5.47
CA GLY A 214 -3.81 -4.85 6.85
C GLY A 214 -2.84 -3.96 7.65
N PHE A 215 -2.30 -2.87 7.07
CA PHE A 215 -1.41 -1.92 7.75
C PHE A 215 -2.15 -0.65 8.17
N GLY A 216 -1.91 -0.21 9.40
CA GLY A 216 -2.44 1.05 9.91
C GLY A 216 -3.97 1.06 9.85
N GLY A 217 -4.52 2.07 9.17
CA GLY A 217 -5.97 2.11 8.90
C GLY A 217 -6.46 1.12 7.84
N SER A 218 -5.58 0.58 6.99
CA SER A 218 -6.00 -0.26 5.88
C SER A 218 -6.55 -1.61 6.33
N THR A 219 -7.67 -2.04 5.75
CA THR A 219 -8.26 -3.37 6.02
C THR A 219 -7.60 -4.46 5.16
N GLY A 220 -8.02 -5.71 5.36
CA GLY A 220 -7.55 -6.83 4.55
C GLY A 220 -6.25 -7.43 5.07
N THR A 221 -5.49 -8.02 4.17
CA THR A 221 -4.26 -8.75 4.48
C THR A 221 -3.35 -8.68 3.24
N PRO A 222 -2.01 -8.56 3.37
CA PRO A 222 -1.12 -8.23 2.25
C PRO A 222 -0.83 -9.44 1.35
N TYR A 223 -1.88 -10.15 0.93
CA TYR A 223 -1.80 -11.18 -0.09
C TYR A 223 -1.53 -10.55 -1.46
N PRO A 224 -0.87 -11.29 -2.38
CA PRO A 224 -0.49 -10.76 -3.69
C PRO A 224 -1.63 -10.12 -4.49
N ASP A 225 -2.84 -10.67 -4.43
CA ASP A 225 -4.04 -10.15 -5.08
C ASP A 225 -4.57 -8.87 -4.42
N GLN A 226 -4.61 -8.83 -3.08
CA GLN A 226 -5.03 -7.63 -2.34
C GLN A 226 -4.03 -6.47 -2.52
N GLU A 227 -2.73 -6.77 -2.55
CA GLU A 227 -1.68 -5.79 -2.86
C GLU A 227 -1.85 -5.18 -4.26
N GLN A 228 -2.16 -6.02 -5.26
CA GLN A 228 -2.46 -5.58 -6.62
C GLN A 228 -3.71 -4.70 -6.65
N ASN A 229 -4.79 -5.12 -5.98
CA ASN A 229 -6.03 -4.35 -5.92
C ASN A 229 -5.84 -3.01 -5.19
N ALA A 230 -5.00 -2.97 -4.16
CA ALA A 230 -4.67 -1.75 -3.43
C ALA A 230 -3.92 -0.74 -4.30
N ILE A 231 -2.81 -1.14 -4.95
CA ILE A 231 -2.08 -0.22 -5.82
C ILE A 231 -2.89 0.14 -7.08
N ASP A 232 -3.74 -0.75 -7.59
CA ASP A 232 -4.67 -0.40 -8.68
C ASP A 232 -5.64 0.69 -8.24
N ALA A 233 -6.18 0.62 -7.02
CA ALA A 233 -7.06 1.64 -6.49
C ALA A 233 -6.37 2.99 -6.31
N VAL A 234 -5.12 2.98 -5.83
CA VAL A 234 -4.28 4.17 -5.69
C VAL A 234 -4.01 4.81 -7.06
N MET A 235 -3.69 4.00 -8.07
CA MET A 235 -3.46 4.48 -9.44
C MET A 235 -4.72 5.05 -10.07
N GLN A 236 -5.86 4.37 -9.93
CA GLN A 236 -7.15 4.86 -10.43
C GLN A 236 -7.56 6.16 -9.73
N PHE A 237 -7.35 6.27 -8.41
CA PHE A 237 -7.59 7.48 -7.66
C PHE A 237 -6.72 8.65 -8.16
N ALA A 238 -5.42 8.41 -8.35
CA ALA A 238 -4.49 9.41 -8.88
C ALA A 238 -4.92 9.96 -10.26
N ILE A 239 -5.36 9.06 -11.15
CA ILE A 239 -5.73 9.43 -12.51
C ILE A 239 -7.12 10.07 -12.56
N GLN A 240 -8.13 9.44 -11.96
CA GLN A 240 -9.53 9.81 -12.13
C GLN A 240 -9.98 10.91 -11.17
N ARG A 241 -9.45 10.93 -9.95
CA ARG A 241 -9.90 11.85 -8.89
C ARG A 241 -8.93 13.00 -8.65
N LEU A 242 -7.62 12.72 -8.67
CA LEU A 242 -6.58 13.74 -8.53
C LEU A 242 -6.17 14.39 -9.86
N ASN A 243 -6.61 13.84 -11.00
CA ASN A 243 -6.37 14.34 -12.35
C ASN A 243 -4.88 14.41 -12.74
N PHE A 244 -4.07 13.45 -12.31
CA PHE A 244 -2.72 13.28 -12.86
C PHE A 244 -2.76 12.44 -14.13
N LEU A 245 -2.16 12.96 -15.20
CA LEU A 245 -1.92 12.16 -16.40
C LEU A 245 -0.94 11.03 -16.09
N PRO A 246 -1.14 9.80 -16.62
CA PRO A 246 -0.21 8.70 -16.40
C PRO A 246 1.25 9.08 -16.69
N GLU A 247 1.54 9.81 -17.76
CA GLU A 247 2.90 10.28 -18.11
C GLU A 247 3.55 11.22 -17.09
N ASN A 248 2.80 11.68 -16.10
CA ASN A 248 3.28 12.48 -14.97
C ASN A 248 3.32 11.70 -13.65
N ILE A 249 3.18 10.38 -13.68
CA ILE A 249 3.23 9.52 -12.49
C ILE A 249 4.53 8.73 -12.46
N ILE A 250 5.26 8.82 -11.36
CA ILE A 250 6.40 7.99 -10.99
C ILE A 250 5.96 7.03 -9.89
N LEU A 251 6.28 5.74 -10.03
CA LEU A 251 6.07 4.75 -8.98
C LEU A 251 7.35 4.59 -8.16
N PHE A 252 7.26 4.74 -6.85
CA PHE A 252 8.39 4.59 -5.93
C PHE A 252 8.15 3.48 -4.91
N GLY A 253 8.86 2.36 -5.06
CA GLY A 253 8.71 1.18 -4.20
C GLY A 253 9.89 0.99 -3.24
N TRP A 254 9.65 1.05 -1.94
CA TRP A 254 10.67 0.70 -0.94
C TRP A 254 10.62 -0.79 -0.62
N SER A 255 11.72 -1.51 -0.85
CA SER A 255 11.87 -2.93 -0.50
C SER A 255 10.73 -3.79 -1.09
N ILE A 256 9.88 -4.41 -0.26
CA ILE A 256 8.76 -5.24 -0.71
C ILE A 256 7.71 -4.44 -1.51
N GLY A 257 7.60 -3.12 -1.30
CA GLY A 257 6.79 -2.22 -2.13
C GLY A 257 7.22 -2.19 -3.61
N GLY A 258 8.44 -2.68 -3.90
CA GLY A 258 8.89 -2.97 -5.26
C GLY A 258 7.96 -3.95 -6.00
N TYR A 259 7.30 -4.88 -5.31
CA TYR A 259 6.31 -5.79 -5.92
C TYR A 259 5.10 -5.02 -6.45
N SER A 260 4.45 -4.23 -5.59
CA SER A 260 3.21 -3.51 -5.90
C SER A 260 3.46 -2.47 -7.00
N THR A 261 4.59 -1.76 -6.94
CA THR A 261 5.00 -0.79 -7.97
C THR A 261 5.41 -1.45 -9.29
N SER A 262 6.10 -2.60 -9.27
CA SER A 262 6.41 -3.33 -10.50
C SER A 262 5.15 -3.86 -11.19
N TRP A 263 4.19 -4.35 -10.42
CA TRP A 263 2.90 -4.77 -10.96
C TRP A 263 2.15 -3.59 -11.58
N ALA A 264 2.07 -2.46 -10.89
CA ALA A 264 1.43 -1.26 -11.43
C ALA A 264 2.16 -0.74 -12.69
N ALA A 265 3.49 -0.77 -12.73
CA ALA A 265 4.26 -0.40 -13.91
C ALA A 265 3.98 -1.29 -15.13
N ALA A 266 3.79 -2.58 -14.90
CA ALA A 266 3.37 -3.53 -15.92
C ALA A 266 1.95 -3.24 -16.42
N GLN A 267 1.10 -2.71 -15.55
CA GLN A 267 -0.32 -2.55 -15.78
C GLN A 267 -0.72 -1.21 -16.42
N TYR A 268 0.05 -0.16 -16.14
CA TYR A 268 -0.13 1.22 -16.59
C TYR A 268 1.04 1.64 -17.49
N PRO A 269 1.03 1.29 -18.80
CA PRO A 269 2.21 1.41 -19.67
C PRO A 269 2.58 2.85 -20.06
N LYS A 270 1.78 3.85 -19.67
CA LYS A 270 2.05 5.26 -19.94
C LYS A 270 2.72 5.99 -18.77
N ILE A 271 3.00 5.30 -17.65
CA ILE A 271 3.66 5.95 -16.51
C ILE A 271 5.04 6.51 -16.87
N ARG A 272 5.40 7.61 -16.21
CA ARG A 272 6.68 8.31 -16.42
C ARG A 272 7.89 7.46 -16.09
N GLY A 273 7.82 6.74 -14.98
CA GLY A 273 8.96 6.00 -14.45
C GLY A 273 8.60 5.07 -13.31
N LEU A 274 9.50 4.13 -13.07
CA LEU A 274 9.48 3.21 -11.93
C LEU A 274 10.85 3.31 -11.24
N GLU A 275 10.83 3.62 -9.96
CA GLU A 275 11.99 3.61 -9.08
C GLU A 275 11.71 2.66 -7.92
N PHE A 276 12.64 1.77 -7.58
CA PHE A 276 12.49 0.95 -6.39
C PHE A 276 13.86 0.60 -5.82
N THR A 277 13.91 0.39 -4.51
CA THR A 277 15.12 -0.02 -3.79
C THR A 277 14.94 -1.43 -3.25
N LEU A 278 15.86 -2.34 -3.58
CA LEU A 278 15.83 -3.72 -3.11
C LEU A 278 16.98 -3.95 -2.13
N ASN A 279 16.74 -3.71 -0.84
CA ASN A 279 17.75 -3.88 0.22
C ASN A 279 18.23 -5.34 0.39
N SER A 280 17.54 -6.33 -0.19
CA SER A 280 17.86 -7.76 -0.03
C SER A 280 18.53 -8.40 -1.25
N LEU A 281 18.93 -7.63 -2.26
CA LEU A 281 19.52 -8.15 -3.50
C LEU A 281 20.95 -7.66 -3.74
N LEU A 282 21.74 -7.54 -2.67
CA LEU A 282 23.18 -7.42 -2.82
C LEU A 282 23.67 -8.64 -3.62
N SER A 283 24.36 -8.35 -4.73
CA SER A 283 25.11 -9.35 -5.51
C SER A 283 25.86 -10.24 -4.53
N ARG A 284 25.71 -11.56 -4.63
CA ARG A 284 26.71 -12.45 -4.04
C ARG A 284 28.01 -12.08 -4.73
N GLU A 285 28.91 -11.41 -4.00
CA GLU A 285 30.27 -11.10 -4.43
C GLU A 285 30.40 -10.12 -5.61
N SER A 286 30.27 -8.80 -5.38
CA SER A 286 30.80 -7.74 -6.26
C SER A 286 30.42 -7.76 -7.76
N ASN A 287 29.57 -8.71 -8.17
CA ASN A 287 29.34 -9.10 -9.55
C ASN A 287 27.92 -8.72 -9.90
N LEU A 288 27.80 -7.58 -10.56
CA LEU A 288 26.54 -6.95 -10.95
C LEU A 288 25.69 -7.85 -11.86
N SER A 289 26.29 -8.80 -12.60
CA SER A 289 25.55 -9.76 -13.42
C SER A 289 24.59 -10.64 -12.61
N THR A 290 24.93 -10.90 -11.34
CA THR A 290 24.16 -11.77 -10.45
C THR A 290 23.05 -11.04 -9.70
N ASN A 291 22.92 -9.73 -9.90
CA ASN A 291 21.91 -8.92 -9.23
C ASN A 291 20.50 -9.42 -9.60
N ARG A 292 19.75 -9.88 -8.60
CA ARG A 292 18.39 -10.41 -8.82
C ARG A 292 17.40 -9.33 -9.26
N GLY A 293 17.73 -8.05 -9.06
CA GLY A 293 17.01 -6.90 -9.63
C GLY A 293 17.06 -6.88 -11.15
N ASN A 294 18.15 -7.33 -11.77
CA ASN A 294 18.27 -7.46 -13.22
C ASN A 294 17.21 -8.42 -13.76
N ASN A 295 16.99 -9.56 -13.09
CA ASN A 295 15.96 -10.52 -13.48
C ASN A 295 14.54 -9.93 -13.42
N LEU A 296 14.27 -9.06 -12.43
CA LEU A 296 12.98 -8.39 -12.30
C LEU A 296 12.79 -7.37 -13.44
N LEU A 297 13.80 -6.52 -13.68
CA LEU A 297 13.80 -5.53 -14.75
C LEU A 297 13.57 -6.19 -16.11
N VAL A 298 14.30 -7.27 -16.39
CA VAL A 298 14.15 -8.01 -17.65
C VAL A 298 12.74 -8.59 -17.81
N LYS A 299 12.16 -9.18 -16.75
CA LYS A 299 10.79 -9.69 -16.78
C LYS A 299 9.77 -8.58 -17.01
N LEU A 300 9.96 -7.43 -16.36
CA LEU A 300 9.09 -6.26 -16.53
C LEU A 300 9.15 -5.74 -17.97
N LEU A 301 10.36 -5.58 -18.52
CA LEU A 301 10.57 -5.10 -19.89
C LEU A 301 10.00 -6.08 -20.93
N ARG A 302 10.20 -7.39 -20.76
CA ARG A 302 9.56 -8.41 -21.61
C ARG A 302 8.04 -8.37 -21.52
N TYR A 303 7.49 -8.18 -20.33
CA TYR A 303 6.04 -8.09 -20.18
C TYR A 303 5.47 -6.82 -20.82
N ARG A 304 6.16 -5.68 -20.73
CA ARG A 304 5.69 -4.38 -21.26
C ARG A 304 5.91 -4.24 -22.77
N PHE A 305 7.06 -4.70 -23.26
CA PHE A 305 7.52 -4.55 -24.64
C PHE A 305 7.92 -5.90 -25.27
N PRO A 306 6.97 -6.85 -25.42
CA PRO A 306 7.26 -8.20 -25.90
C PRO A 306 7.87 -8.23 -27.31
N GLU A 307 7.46 -7.30 -28.17
CA GLU A 307 7.96 -7.16 -29.56
C GLU A 307 9.33 -6.47 -29.66
N ILE A 308 9.83 -5.89 -28.57
CA ILE A 308 11.13 -5.17 -28.54
C ILE A 308 12.18 -6.01 -27.81
N VAL A 309 11.77 -6.74 -26.77
CA VAL A 309 12.68 -7.47 -25.87
C VAL A 309 12.66 -8.96 -26.19
N GLU A 310 13.24 -9.30 -27.33
CA GLU A 310 13.41 -10.68 -27.78
C GLU A 310 14.68 -11.31 -27.16
N ASN A 311 15.06 -12.52 -27.60
CA ASN A 311 16.18 -13.26 -27.01
C ASN A 311 17.55 -12.61 -27.25
N GLU A 312 17.70 -11.83 -28.32
CA GLU A 312 18.95 -11.16 -28.67
C GLU A 312 19.16 -9.91 -27.80
N GLN A 313 18.11 -9.10 -27.64
CA GLN A 313 18.10 -7.94 -26.74
C GLN A 313 18.22 -8.36 -25.27
N PHE A 314 17.78 -9.58 -24.92
CA PHE A 314 17.98 -10.15 -23.58
C PHE A 314 19.47 -10.29 -23.24
N THR A 315 20.29 -10.79 -24.18
CA THR A 315 21.72 -10.98 -23.97
C THR A 315 22.43 -9.64 -23.80
N LEU A 316 22.13 -8.68 -24.69
CA LEU A 316 22.66 -7.31 -24.63
C LEU A 316 22.27 -6.59 -23.33
N LEU A 317 21.02 -6.72 -22.91
CA LEU A 317 20.54 -6.13 -21.66
C LEU A 317 21.21 -6.75 -20.45
N HIS A 318 21.41 -8.08 -20.43
CA HIS A 318 22.12 -8.76 -19.35
C HIS A 318 23.60 -8.36 -19.28
N GLU A 319 24.25 -8.22 -20.44
CA GLU A 319 25.63 -7.75 -20.52
C GLU A 319 25.74 -6.33 -20.00
N TYR A 320 24.87 -5.42 -20.45
CA TYR A 320 24.83 -4.04 -19.95
C TYR A 320 24.61 -3.95 -18.43
N LEU A 321 23.65 -4.72 -17.89
CA LEU A 321 23.35 -4.73 -16.47
C LEU A 321 24.46 -5.39 -15.62
N SER A 322 25.43 -6.07 -16.25
CA SER A 322 26.62 -6.59 -15.59
C SER A 322 27.77 -5.58 -15.46
N LEU A 323 27.68 -4.46 -16.19
CA LEU A 323 28.69 -3.40 -16.18
C LEU A 323 28.54 -2.48 -14.95
N ASP A 324 29.65 -1.91 -14.50
CA ASP A 324 29.65 -0.82 -13.53
C ASP A 324 29.09 0.49 -14.12
N THR A 325 28.69 1.43 -13.26
CA THR A 325 28.01 2.68 -13.68
C THR A 325 28.82 3.50 -14.69
N GLN A 326 30.16 3.50 -14.58
CA GLN A 326 31.02 4.24 -15.53
C GLN A 326 30.98 3.59 -16.91
N LYS A 327 31.10 2.26 -16.98
CA LYS A 327 31.03 1.50 -18.24
C LYS A 327 29.64 1.50 -18.84
N GLN A 328 28.58 1.48 -18.03
CA GLN A 328 27.20 1.64 -18.52
C GLN A 328 27.02 2.95 -19.29
N GLY A 329 27.57 4.07 -18.79
CA GLY A 329 27.53 5.35 -19.49
C GLY A 329 28.27 5.37 -20.84
N GLN A 330 29.15 4.39 -21.09
CA GLN A 330 29.95 4.27 -22.32
C GLN A 330 29.47 3.15 -23.25
N ALA A 331 28.72 2.19 -22.73
CA ALA A 331 28.32 0.96 -23.43
C ALA A 331 27.40 1.20 -24.64
N PHE A 332 26.63 2.28 -24.63
CA PHE A 332 25.71 2.62 -25.70
C PHE A 332 25.85 4.09 -26.11
N THR A 333 26.88 4.36 -26.92
CA THR A 333 26.97 5.65 -27.62
C THR A 333 26.21 5.52 -28.94
N PHE A 334 24.94 5.91 -28.96
CA PHE A 334 24.17 5.93 -30.21
C PHE A 334 24.51 7.21 -30.97
N THR A 335 25.16 7.05 -32.12
CA THR A 335 25.27 8.15 -33.09
C THR A 335 23.99 8.14 -33.90
N VAL A 336 23.03 9.01 -33.55
CA VAL A 336 21.84 9.20 -34.38
C VAL A 336 22.29 9.89 -35.66
N THR A 337 22.43 9.13 -36.74
CA THR A 337 22.68 9.70 -38.07
C THR A 337 21.35 10.17 -38.67
N ASP A 338 21.37 11.34 -39.33
CA ASP A 338 20.18 11.97 -39.95
C ASP A 338 19.41 11.07 -40.92
N SER A 339 20.02 9.97 -41.37
CA SER A 339 19.38 8.94 -42.21
C SER A 339 18.23 8.21 -41.51
N PHE A 340 18.23 8.10 -40.17
CA PHE A 340 17.17 7.40 -39.43
C PHE A 340 15.86 8.20 -39.35
N ILE A 341 15.92 9.53 -39.51
CA ILE A 341 14.74 10.41 -39.50
C ILE A 341 14.02 10.42 -40.86
N ARG A 342 14.69 10.01 -41.95
CA ARG A 342 14.14 10.11 -43.32
C ARG A 342 13.51 8.84 -43.88
N SER A 343 13.56 7.70 -43.20
CA SER A 343 13.00 6.43 -43.69
C SER A 343 11.64 6.07 -43.09
N GLY A 344 10.88 7.05 -42.61
CA GLY A 344 9.50 6.90 -42.15
C GLY A 344 8.48 7.22 -43.24
N GLU A 345 8.65 6.68 -44.45
CA GLU A 345 7.56 6.54 -45.44
C GLU A 345 6.93 5.15 -45.35
#